data_AF-A0A2D6CQJ3-F1
#
_entry.id   AF-A0A2D6CQJ3-F1
#
_cell.length_a   1.000
_cell.length_b   1.000
_cell.length_c   1.000
_cell.angle_alpha   90.00
_cell.angle_beta   90.00
_cell.angle_gamma   90.00
#
_symmetry.space_group_name_H-M   'P 1'
#
loop_
_entity.id
_entity.type
_entity.pdbx_description
1 polymer ?
#
loop_
_entity_poly.entity_id
_entity_poly.type
_entity_poly.pdbx_seq_one_letter_code
_entity_poly.pdbx_strand_id
1 'polypeptide(L)'
;MGPLHGYRVVEMAGLGPAPFCAMLLSDMGADVVRIDREGGTNPLGLKVDVLNRGRRSVALNLKSPEGVTTCLDLISRADAVIEGFRPGVMERLGLGPDECLAKNPSLVYGRMTGWGQNGPLAQAAGHDINYIALTGVLHTIGTDDSVAPPLNLVGDFGGGALYLAFGVVCGLLEARKSGKGQVVDAAMVDGAAHLMTMMYGLLHHGQWTHQRQDNLLDGGAHFYGVFECADGKWIAIGSIEPQFYQLLLDTLGIDAASEGVSQAKEDWPQMRERLQQAFLREPQSHWCELMEGTDICFAPVLSMSDAPAHPHNEAREVFINAFGITQPGPAPRFSRTQGSIQRPPPAPGEHTAEVLKEWGVN
;
A
#
# COMPACT_ATOMS: atom_id res chain seq x y z
N MET A 1 18.50 -10.94 -10.20
CA MET A 1 17.71 -9.80 -10.74
C MET A 1 16.24 -10.16 -10.61
N GLY A 2 15.40 -9.19 -10.26
CA GLY A 2 13.97 -9.42 -9.99
C GLY A 2 13.15 -9.78 -11.25
N PRO A 3 11.86 -10.12 -11.09
CA PRO A 3 11.01 -10.61 -12.18
C PRO A 3 10.70 -9.57 -13.27
N LEU A 4 10.84 -8.28 -12.99
CA LEU A 4 10.65 -7.18 -13.95
C LEU A 4 11.96 -6.68 -14.56
N HIS A 5 13.04 -7.44 -14.41
CA HIS A 5 14.30 -7.12 -15.07
C HIS A 5 14.12 -7.03 -16.59
N GLY A 6 14.66 -5.95 -17.18
CA GLY A 6 14.59 -5.67 -18.61
C GLY A 6 13.43 -4.76 -19.03
N TYR A 7 12.47 -4.50 -18.13
CA TYR A 7 11.41 -3.51 -18.38
C TYR A 7 11.88 -2.10 -18.03
N ARG A 8 11.56 -1.14 -18.90
CA ARG A 8 11.82 0.29 -18.75
C ARG A 8 10.54 1.01 -18.38
N VAL A 9 10.58 1.80 -17.32
CA VAL A 9 9.41 2.54 -16.82
C VAL A 9 9.78 4.01 -16.66
N VAL A 10 8.96 4.90 -17.20
CA VAL A 10 9.05 6.34 -16.94
C VAL A 10 8.06 6.71 -15.84
N GLU A 11 8.54 7.33 -14.78
CA GLU A 11 7.72 7.86 -13.69
C GLU A 11 7.69 9.40 -13.79
N MET A 12 6.52 9.99 -14.00
CA MET A 12 6.35 11.42 -13.86
C MET A 12 6.31 11.78 -12.37
N ALA A 13 7.22 12.63 -11.91
CA ALA A 13 7.36 12.96 -10.50
C ALA A 13 6.03 13.40 -9.85
N GLY A 14 5.55 12.58 -8.92
CA GLY A 14 4.34 12.80 -8.14
C GLY A 14 4.55 12.56 -6.64
N LEU A 15 3.45 12.37 -5.91
CA LEU A 15 3.41 12.08 -4.48
C LEU A 15 2.52 10.86 -4.21
N GLY A 16 2.69 10.26 -3.03
CA GLY A 16 1.84 9.19 -2.50
C GLY A 16 1.81 7.95 -3.40
N PRO A 17 0.68 7.67 -4.07
CA PRO A 17 0.46 6.40 -4.76
C PRO A 17 1.39 6.14 -5.95
N ALA A 18 1.68 7.16 -6.78
CA ALA A 18 2.49 6.96 -7.99
C ALA A 18 3.96 6.61 -7.67
N PRO A 19 4.67 7.34 -6.76
CA PRO A 19 5.99 6.93 -6.31
C PRO A 19 6.02 5.57 -5.62
N PHE A 20 4.97 5.21 -4.86
CA PHE A 20 4.89 3.88 -4.24
C PHE A 20 4.79 2.77 -5.30
N CYS A 21 3.93 2.95 -6.32
CA CYS A 21 3.81 1.99 -7.43
C CYS A 21 5.14 1.80 -8.14
N ALA A 22 5.80 2.90 -8.53
CA ALA A 22 7.07 2.82 -9.23
C ALA A 22 8.19 2.24 -8.33
N MET A 23 8.08 2.31 -7.00
CA MET A 23 9.00 1.67 -6.05
C MET A 23 8.86 0.16 -6.11
N LEU A 24 7.63 -0.34 -6.11
CA LEU A 24 7.38 -1.77 -6.26
C LEU A 24 7.95 -2.30 -7.58
N LEU A 25 7.75 -1.57 -8.68
CA LEU A 25 8.29 -1.99 -9.98
C LEU A 25 9.83 -2.01 -9.98
N SER A 26 10.46 -0.99 -9.41
CA SER A 26 11.92 -0.92 -9.26
C SER A 26 12.48 -2.03 -8.36
N ASP A 27 11.86 -2.26 -7.20
CA ASP A 27 12.24 -3.33 -6.27
C ASP A 27 12.13 -4.72 -6.91
N MET A 28 11.21 -4.88 -7.88
CA MET A 28 11.06 -6.07 -8.70
C MET A 28 11.99 -6.12 -9.92
N GLY A 29 12.90 -5.16 -10.08
CA GLY A 29 13.97 -5.19 -11.09
C GLY A 29 13.74 -4.32 -12.32
N ALA A 30 12.63 -3.59 -12.42
CA ALA A 30 12.41 -2.67 -13.53
C ALA A 30 13.42 -1.50 -13.48
N ASP A 31 13.83 -1.02 -14.66
CA ASP A 31 14.61 0.20 -14.80
C ASP A 31 13.67 1.40 -14.79
N VAL A 32 13.56 2.06 -13.65
CA VAL A 32 12.64 3.18 -13.46
C VAL A 32 13.37 4.51 -13.54
N VAL A 33 12.99 5.31 -14.54
CA VAL A 33 13.47 6.67 -14.76
C VAL A 33 12.40 7.65 -14.30
N ARG A 34 12.71 8.42 -13.26
CA ARG A 34 11.87 9.48 -12.74
C ARG A 34 12.15 10.80 -13.45
N ILE A 35 11.12 11.44 -13.97
CA ILE A 35 11.17 12.79 -14.55
C ILE A 35 10.84 13.81 -13.46
N ASP A 36 11.87 14.45 -12.92
CA ASP A 36 11.75 15.52 -11.95
C ASP A 36 11.68 16.89 -12.64
N ARG A 37 11.10 17.86 -11.94
CA ARG A 37 11.20 19.26 -12.34
C ARG A 37 12.60 19.78 -12.01
N GLU A 38 13.14 20.57 -12.92
CA GLU A 38 14.38 21.32 -12.68
C GLU A 38 14.25 22.19 -11.42
N GLY A 39 15.20 22.06 -10.48
CA GLY A 39 15.15 22.75 -9.18
C GLY A 39 14.09 22.23 -8.20
N GLY A 40 13.50 21.05 -8.46
CA GLY A 40 12.53 20.43 -7.55
C GLY A 40 13.13 20.10 -6.18
N THR A 41 12.32 20.18 -5.13
CA THR A 41 12.69 19.77 -3.77
C THR A 41 11.69 18.74 -3.26
N ASN A 42 12.11 17.87 -2.35
CA ASN A 42 11.18 16.99 -1.65
C ASN A 42 10.18 17.85 -0.81
N PRO A 43 8.86 17.75 -1.03
CA PRO A 43 7.90 18.59 -0.32
C PRO A 43 7.79 18.25 1.18
N LEU A 44 8.21 17.06 1.61
CA LEU A 44 8.28 16.67 3.01
C LEU A 44 9.62 17.05 3.67
N GLY A 45 10.55 17.66 2.94
CA GLY A 45 11.88 18.03 3.46
C GLY A 45 12.74 16.84 3.88
N LEU A 46 12.38 15.62 3.43
CA LEU A 46 13.11 14.40 3.76
C LEU A 46 14.49 14.40 3.09
N LYS A 47 15.53 14.10 3.88
CA LYS A 47 16.88 13.90 3.35
C LYS A 47 16.99 12.59 2.57
N VAL A 48 16.27 11.55 3.01
CA VAL A 48 16.19 10.25 2.37
C VAL A 48 14.71 9.89 2.25
N ASP A 49 14.18 9.96 1.02
CA ASP A 49 12.81 9.57 0.72
C ASP A 49 12.82 8.15 0.16
N VAL A 50 12.56 7.19 1.04
CA VAL A 50 12.64 5.76 0.71
C VAL A 50 11.63 5.35 -0.36
N LEU A 51 10.54 6.10 -0.60
CA LEU A 51 9.62 5.82 -1.70
C LEU A 51 10.27 6.02 -3.07
N ASN A 52 11.30 6.87 -3.16
CA ASN A 52 12.02 7.12 -4.40
C ASN A 52 13.24 6.20 -4.58
N ARG A 53 13.46 5.23 -3.69
CA ARG A 53 14.57 4.27 -3.82
C ARG A 53 14.50 3.51 -5.15
N GLY A 54 15.66 3.09 -5.64
CA GLY A 54 15.80 2.28 -6.86
C GLY A 54 15.67 3.05 -8.18
N ARG A 55 15.35 4.35 -8.14
CA ARG A 55 15.19 5.17 -9.35
C ARG A 55 16.49 5.77 -9.84
N ARG A 56 16.47 6.11 -11.12
CA ARG A 56 17.33 7.14 -11.72
C ARG A 56 16.47 8.38 -11.96
N SER A 57 17.07 9.57 -11.83
CA SER A 57 16.34 10.84 -12.01
C SER A 57 16.88 11.64 -13.18
N VAL A 58 15.97 12.15 -14.01
CA VAL A 58 16.21 13.09 -15.11
C VAL A 58 15.45 14.36 -14.78
N ALA A 59 16.12 15.51 -14.77
CA ALA A 59 15.47 16.79 -14.55
C ALA A 59 15.15 17.44 -15.90
N LEU A 60 13.88 17.76 -16.14
CA LEU A 60 13.43 18.41 -17.38
C LEU A 60 12.58 19.63 -17.07
N ASN A 61 12.74 20.69 -17.87
CA ASN A 61 11.82 21.81 -17.90
C ASN A 61 10.67 21.51 -18.87
N LEU A 62 9.59 20.91 -18.35
CA LEU A 62 8.39 20.58 -19.14
C LEU A 62 7.53 21.79 -19.54
N LYS A 63 8.02 23.03 -19.32
CA LYS A 63 7.44 24.24 -19.93
C LYS A 63 8.12 24.62 -21.25
N SER A 64 9.26 24.02 -21.55
CA SER A 64 10.00 24.23 -22.80
C SER A 64 9.62 23.17 -23.83
N PRO A 65 9.48 23.52 -25.13
CA PRO A 65 9.24 22.54 -26.20
C PRO A 65 10.31 21.44 -26.26
N GLU A 66 11.57 21.80 -25.97
CA GLU A 66 12.71 20.88 -25.94
C GLU A 66 12.54 19.87 -24.80
N GLY A 67 12.21 20.33 -23.58
CA GLY A 67 11.98 19.45 -22.44
C GLY A 67 10.80 18.48 -22.64
N VAL A 68 9.72 18.94 -23.30
CA VAL A 68 8.59 18.09 -23.67
C VAL A 68 9.03 17.03 -24.69
N THR A 69 9.79 17.43 -25.71
CA THR A 69 10.28 16.51 -26.76
C THR A 69 11.23 15.46 -26.16
N THR A 70 12.18 15.85 -25.32
CA THR A 70 13.07 14.92 -24.61
C THR A 70 12.29 13.95 -23.72
N CYS A 71 11.24 14.42 -23.02
CA CYS A 71 10.39 13.56 -22.20
C CYS A 71 9.62 12.55 -23.06
N LEU A 72 9.04 13.02 -24.18
CA LEU A 72 8.32 12.15 -25.11
C LEU A 72 9.24 11.10 -25.74
N ASP A 73 10.48 11.47 -26.07
CA ASP A 73 11.49 10.54 -26.61
C ASP A 73 11.88 9.48 -25.57
N LEU A 74 12.01 9.84 -24.28
CA LEU A 74 12.19 8.86 -23.21
C LEU A 74 10.99 7.91 -23.10
N ILE A 75 9.76 8.45 -23.07
CA ILE A 75 8.53 7.64 -23.02
C ILE A 75 8.40 6.71 -24.23
N SER A 76 8.82 7.16 -25.42
CA SER A 76 8.78 6.35 -26.64
C SER A 76 9.64 5.09 -26.58
N ARG A 77 10.58 5.04 -25.63
CA ARG A 77 11.51 3.91 -25.40
C ARG A 77 11.21 3.13 -24.12
N ALA A 78 10.16 3.52 -23.41
CA ALA A 78 9.69 2.85 -22.20
C ALA A 78 8.67 1.76 -22.54
N ASP A 79 8.55 0.76 -21.68
CA ASP A 79 7.45 -0.21 -21.75
C ASP A 79 6.21 0.31 -21.02
N ALA A 80 6.41 1.15 -20.00
CA ALA A 80 5.33 1.81 -19.28
C ALA A 80 5.67 3.26 -18.90
N VAL A 81 4.64 4.09 -18.77
CA VAL A 81 4.70 5.40 -18.12
C VAL A 81 3.71 5.46 -16.97
N ILE A 82 4.07 6.09 -15.87
CA ILE A 82 3.21 6.29 -14.69
C ILE A 82 3.14 7.79 -14.39
N GLU A 83 1.93 8.31 -14.24
CA GLU A 83 1.69 9.70 -13.85
C GLU A 83 0.55 9.81 -12.83
N GLY A 84 0.68 10.76 -11.91
CA GLY A 84 -0.27 11.01 -10.83
C GLY A 84 -0.87 12.41 -10.82
N PHE A 85 -0.95 13.07 -11.98
CA PHE A 85 -1.47 14.42 -12.08
C PHE A 85 -2.99 14.42 -12.23
N ARG A 86 -3.60 15.60 -12.04
CA ARG A 86 -5.02 15.79 -12.32
C ARG A 86 -5.31 15.46 -13.81
N PRO A 87 -6.47 14.84 -14.12
CA PRO A 87 -6.88 14.59 -15.51
C PRO A 87 -6.76 15.86 -16.37
N GLY A 88 -6.19 15.72 -17.56
CA GLY A 88 -5.93 16.82 -18.50
C GLY A 88 -4.58 17.54 -18.32
N VAL A 89 -3.79 17.25 -17.27
CA VAL A 89 -2.47 17.87 -17.09
C VAL A 89 -1.48 17.38 -18.14
N MET A 90 -1.37 16.06 -18.34
CA MET A 90 -0.42 15.48 -19.29
C MET A 90 -0.77 15.84 -20.74
N GLU A 91 -2.06 15.88 -21.05
CA GLU A 91 -2.58 16.34 -22.34
C GLU A 91 -2.18 17.79 -22.62
N ARG A 92 -2.32 18.69 -21.64
CA ARG A 92 -1.86 20.09 -21.79
C ARG A 92 -0.35 20.23 -21.96
N LEU A 93 0.43 19.26 -21.47
CA LEU A 93 1.88 19.23 -21.66
C LEU A 93 2.30 18.62 -23.01
N GLY A 94 1.36 18.06 -23.79
CA GLY A 94 1.67 17.30 -25.02
C GLY A 94 2.29 15.92 -24.73
N LEU A 95 2.05 15.39 -23.53
CA LEU A 95 2.52 14.10 -23.06
C LEU A 95 1.33 13.19 -22.69
N GLY A 96 0.14 13.45 -23.25
CA GLY A 96 -1.04 12.66 -22.99
C GLY A 96 -0.94 11.25 -23.59
N PRO A 97 -1.92 10.37 -23.28
CA PRO A 97 -1.95 9.02 -23.81
C PRO A 97 -1.89 8.97 -25.35
N ASP A 98 -2.62 9.85 -26.03
CA ASP A 98 -2.70 9.87 -27.50
C ASP A 98 -1.33 10.18 -28.13
N GLU A 99 -0.64 11.20 -27.63
CA GLU A 99 0.71 11.57 -28.11
C GLU A 99 1.73 10.47 -27.85
N CYS A 100 1.68 9.86 -26.66
CA CYS A 100 2.63 8.84 -26.26
C CYS A 100 2.41 7.51 -27.01
N LEU A 101 1.16 7.06 -27.15
CA LEU A 101 0.80 5.84 -27.88
C LEU A 101 1.03 5.97 -29.39
N ALA A 102 0.89 7.18 -29.96
CA ALA A 102 1.25 7.42 -31.35
C ALA A 102 2.75 7.20 -31.62
N LYS A 103 3.62 7.48 -30.63
CA LYS A 103 5.07 7.25 -30.71
C LYS A 103 5.46 5.83 -30.34
N ASN A 104 4.77 5.23 -29.38
CA ASN A 104 5.00 3.87 -28.93
C ASN A 104 3.66 3.13 -28.76
N PRO A 105 3.18 2.45 -29.81
CA PRO A 105 1.90 1.74 -29.78
C PRO A 105 1.83 0.59 -28.77
N SER A 106 2.97 0.11 -28.24
CA SER A 106 3.05 -0.93 -27.21
C SER A 106 3.10 -0.39 -25.77
N LEU A 107 3.10 0.93 -25.58
CA LEU A 107 3.25 1.57 -24.27
C LEU A 107 2.05 1.31 -23.34
N VAL A 108 2.32 0.91 -22.11
CA VAL A 108 1.31 0.90 -21.05
C VAL A 108 1.30 2.25 -20.34
N TYR A 109 0.20 2.99 -20.46
CA TYR A 109 0.06 4.34 -19.90
C TYR A 109 -0.74 4.29 -18.59
N GLY A 110 -0.06 4.31 -17.45
CA GLY A 110 -0.66 4.26 -16.12
C GLY A 110 -1.02 5.65 -15.57
N ARG A 111 -2.30 5.86 -15.28
CA ARG A 111 -2.82 7.10 -14.67
C ARG A 111 -3.27 6.82 -13.25
N MET A 112 -2.73 7.59 -12.30
CA MET A 112 -3.00 7.44 -10.87
C MET A 112 -3.75 8.64 -10.33
N THR A 113 -5.03 8.48 -10.03
CA THR A 113 -5.84 9.59 -9.49
C THR A 113 -6.69 9.12 -8.33
N GLY A 114 -7.23 10.07 -7.58
CA GLY A 114 -8.20 9.76 -6.53
C GLY A 114 -9.58 9.40 -7.08
N TRP A 115 -10.06 10.21 -8.03
CA TRP A 115 -11.44 10.19 -8.52
C TRP A 115 -11.64 9.50 -9.88
N GLY A 116 -10.56 9.11 -10.57
CA GLY A 116 -10.59 8.62 -11.95
C GLY A 116 -10.49 9.72 -13.00
N GLN A 117 -10.36 9.34 -14.28
CA GLN A 117 -10.29 10.30 -15.38
C GLN A 117 -11.64 10.97 -15.70
N ASN A 118 -12.75 10.35 -15.30
CA ASN A 118 -14.11 10.75 -15.65
C ASN A 118 -15.00 10.89 -14.42
N GLY A 119 -16.19 11.48 -14.59
CA GLY A 119 -17.17 11.67 -13.53
C GLY A 119 -17.15 13.06 -12.90
N PRO A 120 -18.13 13.37 -12.04
CA PRO A 120 -18.37 14.72 -11.53
C PRO A 120 -17.23 15.25 -10.65
N LEU A 121 -16.43 14.35 -10.04
CA LEU A 121 -15.32 14.70 -9.16
C LEU A 121 -13.94 14.59 -9.84
N ALA A 122 -13.85 14.19 -11.11
CA ALA A 122 -12.56 13.97 -11.79
C ALA A 122 -11.62 15.20 -11.74
N GLN A 123 -12.19 16.42 -11.74
CA GLN A 123 -11.44 17.67 -11.63
C GLN A 123 -11.35 18.23 -10.20
N ALA A 124 -11.94 17.57 -9.21
CA ALA A 124 -11.88 18.00 -7.81
C ALA A 124 -10.51 17.69 -7.20
N ALA A 125 -10.08 18.52 -6.25
CA ALA A 125 -8.96 18.17 -5.37
C ALA A 125 -9.40 17.13 -4.34
N GLY A 126 -8.44 16.42 -3.74
CA GLY A 126 -8.67 15.50 -2.64
C GLY A 126 -7.36 14.88 -2.17
N HIS A 127 -7.45 14.17 -1.07
CA HIS A 127 -6.43 13.28 -0.53
C HIS A 127 -7.09 11.95 -0.15
N ASP A 128 -6.27 10.96 0.22
CA ASP A 128 -6.68 9.61 0.66
C ASP A 128 -8.04 9.60 1.39
N ILE A 129 -8.12 10.35 2.50
CA ILE A 129 -9.31 10.42 3.38
C ILE A 129 -10.60 10.81 2.62
N ASN A 130 -10.51 11.68 1.62
CA ASN A 130 -11.66 12.09 0.83
C ASN A 130 -12.13 10.96 -0.08
N TYR A 131 -11.20 10.22 -0.69
CA TYR A 131 -11.53 9.13 -1.61
C TYR A 131 -12.20 7.99 -0.85
N ILE A 132 -11.61 7.55 0.26
CA ILE A 132 -12.15 6.44 1.07
C ILE A 132 -13.47 6.80 1.76
N ALA A 133 -13.74 8.10 2.00
CA ALA A 133 -15.03 8.56 2.54
C ALA A 133 -16.22 8.24 1.64
N LEU A 134 -16.02 8.13 0.32
CA LEU A 134 -17.10 7.84 -0.64
C LEU A 134 -17.33 6.33 -0.87
N THR A 135 -16.53 5.48 -0.24
CA THR A 135 -16.50 4.02 -0.51
C THR A 135 -17.08 3.17 0.60
N GLY A 136 -17.54 3.80 1.69
CA GLY A 136 -17.94 3.10 2.92
C GLY A 136 -16.76 2.73 3.84
N VAL A 137 -15.52 2.64 3.31
CA VAL A 137 -14.30 2.32 4.09
C VAL A 137 -14.16 3.19 5.33
N LEU A 138 -14.18 4.52 5.16
CA LEU A 138 -13.90 5.42 6.29
C LEU A 138 -14.97 5.29 7.38
N HIS A 139 -16.22 5.09 7.00
CA HIS A 139 -17.33 4.94 7.95
C HIS A 139 -17.18 3.70 8.85
N THR A 140 -16.52 2.65 8.36
CA THR A 140 -16.34 1.38 9.08
C THR A 140 -15.12 1.35 10.00
N ILE A 141 -14.30 2.41 10.02
CA ILE A 141 -13.04 2.43 10.77
C ILE A 141 -13.10 3.45 11.91
N GLY A 142 -12.79 3.00 13.12
CA GLY A 142 -12.77 3.82 14.32
C GLY A 142 -13.43 3.13 15.50
N THR A 143 -13.79 3.93 16.50
CA THR A 143 -14.52 3.51 17.71
C THR A 143 -16.01 3.76 17.52
N ASP A 144 -16.83 3.28 18.46
CA ASP A 144 -18.27 3.55 18.45
C ASP A 144 -18.60 5.05 18.34
N ASP A 145 -17.81 5.90 19.01
CA ASP A 145 -18.03 7.35 19.10
C ASP A 145 -17.29 8.17 18.04
N SER A 146 -16.34 7.60 17.30
CA SER A 146 -15.50 8.36 16.37
C SER A 146 -15.11 7.60 15.11
N VAL A 147 -15.07 8.32 13.99
CA VAL A 147 -14.53 7.84 12.71
C VAL A 147 -13.04 8.19 12.64
N ALA A 148 -12.18 7.22 12.31
CA ALA A 148 -10.74 7.40 12.30
C ALA A 148 -10.12 7.07 10.93
N PRO A 149 -9.20 7.91 10.41
CA PRO A 149 -8.48 7.59 9.18
C PRO A 149 -7.45 6.46 9.45
N PRO A 150 -7.41 5.39 8.63
CA PRO A 150 -6.42 4.33 8.73
C PRO A 150 -5.08 4.75 8.08
N LEU A 151 -4.51 5.88 8.53
CA LEU A 151 -3.44 6.59 7.84
C LEU A 151 -3.86 6.86 6.37
N ASN A 152 -2.94 6.73 5.42
CA ASN A 152 -3.22 6.69 3.98
C ASN A 152 -3.00 5.28 3.39
N LEU A 153 -3.17 4.23 4.20
CA LEU A 153 -2.89 2.85 3.78
C LEU A 153 -3.93 2.31 2.79
N VAL A 154 -5.18 2.78 2.88
CA VAL A 154 -6.29 2.20 2.12
C VAL A 154 -6.49 2.88 0.76
N GLY A 155 -6.47 4.22 0.69
CA GLY A 155 -6.64 4.94 -0.57
C GLY A 155 -5.36 4.97 -1.40
N ASP A 156 -4.32 5.64 -0.89
CA ASP A 156 -3.07 5.86 -1.62
C ASP A 156 -2.38 4.52 -1.96
N PHE A 157 -2.27 3.60 -1.00
CA PHE A 157 -1.47 2.40 -1.21
C PHE A 157 -2.31 1.18 -1.63
N GLY A 158 -3.16 0.67 -0.74
CA GLY A 158 -3.95 -0.54 -0.99
C GLY A 158 -4.86 -0.44 -2.20
N GLY A 159 -5.66 0.63 -2.26
CA GLY A 159 -6.63 0.91 -3.32
C GLY A 159 -6.08 1.73 -4.50
N GLY A 160 -4.88 2.29 -4.36
CA GLY A 160 -4.26 3.14 -5.38
C GLY A 160 -3.06 2.47 -6.02
N ALA A 161 -1.90 2.60 -5.36
CA ALA A 161 -0.62 2.16 -5.88
C ALA A 161 -0.58 0.67 -6.24
N LEU A 162 -1.18 -0.21 -5.43
CA LEU A 162 -1.23 -1.65 -5.73
C LEU A 162 -2.12 -1.97 -6.93
N TYR A 163 -3.24 -1.27 -7.10
CA TYR A 163 -4.10 -1.40 -8.29
C TYR A 163 -3.42 -0.90 -9.55
N LEU A 164 -2.68 0.21 -9.45
CA LEU A 164 -1.87 0.70 -10.57
C LEU A 164 -0.76 -0.28 -10.93
N ALA A 165 -0.01 -0.79 -9.95
CA ALA A 165 1.05 -1.77 -10.19
C ALA A 165 0.49 -3.03 -10.85
N PHE A 166 -0.63 -3.55 -10.33
CA PHE A 166 -1.34 -4.69 -10.92
C PHE A 166 -1.78 -4.40 -12.36
N GLY A 167 -2.42 -3.24 -12.61
CA GLY A 167 -2.87 -2.84 -13.94
C GLY A 167 -1.72 -2.67 -14.93
N VAL A 168 -0.61 -2.06 -14.51
CA VAL A 168 0.61 -1.91 -15.34
C VAL A 168 1.19 -3.27 -15.69
N VAL A 169 1.37 -4.17 -14.73
CA VAL A 169 1.91 -5.52 -15.00
C VAL A 169 0.98 -6.32 -15.91
N CYS A 170 -0.34 -6.26 -15.69
CA CYS A 170 -1.32 -6.86 -16.59
C CYS A 170 -1.22 -6.30 -18.01
N GLY A 171 -1.12 -4.97 -18.14
CA GLY A 171 -0.93 -4.29 -19.42
C GLY A 171 0.37 -4.72 -20.12
N LEU A 172 1.48 -4.83 -19.38
CA LEU A 172 2.78 -5.25 -19.94
C LEU A 172 2.73 -6.69 -20.46
N LEU A 173 2.05 -7.59 -19.73
CA LEU A 173 1.86 -8.97 -20.15
C LEU A 173 0.94 -9.10 -21.36
N GLU A 174 -0.09 -8.26 -21.46
CA GLU A 174 -0.98 -8.18 -22.61
C GLU A 174 -0.21 -7.65 -23.83
N ALA A 175 0.47 -6.51 -23.69
CA ALA A 175 1.22 -5.85 -24.75
C ALA A 175 2.31 -6.74 -25.33
N ARG A 176 2.95 -7.58 -24.51
CA ARG A 176 3.92 -8.58 -24.97
C ARG A 176 3.31 -9.60 -25.95
N LYS A 177 2.03 -9.91 -25.82
CA LYS A 177 1.31 -10.86 -26.69
C LYS A 177 0.70 -10.16 -27.90
N SER A 178 0.08 -9.00 -27.69
CA SER A 178 -0.71 -8.29 -28.69
C SER A 178 0.14 -7.33 -29.56
N GLY A 179 1.29 -6.91 -29.04
CA GLY A 179 2.08 -5.80 -29.57
C GLY A 179 1.44 -4.43 -29.35
N LYS A 180 0.38 -4.33 -28.53
CA LYS A 180 -0.39 -3.11 -28.30
C LYS A 180 -0.46 -2.79 -26.81
N GLY A 181 -0.17 -1.55 -26.49
CA GLY A 181 -0.33 -1.00 -25.17
C GLY A 181 -1.75 -0.49 -24.93
N GLN A 182 -1.97 0.08 -23.76
CA GLN A 182 -3.27 0.60 -23.36
C GLN A 182 -3.14 1.58 -22.20
N VAL A 183 -4.21 2.32 -21.94
CA VAL A 183 -4.31 3.19 -20.75
C VAL A 183 -4.84 2.38 -19.59
N VAL A 184 -4.17 2.48 -18.45
CA VAL A 184 -4.63 1.99 -17.15
C VAL A 184 -5.12 3.20 -16.36
N ASP A 185 -6.43 3.37 -16.26
CA ASP A 185 -7.04 4.34 -15.33
C ASP A 185 -7.24 3.67 -13.98
N ALA A 186 -6.37 3.98 -13.02
CA ALA A 186 -6.49 3.51 -11.66
C ALA A 186 -6.94 4.67 -10.76
N ALA A 187 -8.14 4.52 -10.20
CA ALA A 187 -8.74 5.48 -9.28
C ALA A 187 -8.74 4.92 -7.85
N MET A 188 -8.25 5.70 -6.88
CA MET A 188 -8.24 5.27 -5.47
C MET A 188 -9.64 4.99 -4.94
N VAL A 189 -10.66 5.72 -5.39
CA VAL A 189 -12.07 5.47 -5.01
C VAL A 189 -12.54 4.08 -5.47
N ASP A 190 -12.14 3.65 -6.67
CA ASP A 190 -12.51 2.33 -7.20
C ASP A 190 -11.80 1.23 -6.45
N GLY A 191 -10.48 1.36 -6.27
CA GLY A 191 -9.69 0.35 -5.57
C GLY A 191 -10.03 0.25 -4.09
N ALA A 192 -10.28 1.37 -3.40
CA ALA A 192 -10.72 1.35 -2.00
C ALA A 192 -12.11 0.70 -1.83
N ALA A 193 -13.06 0.98 -2.73
CA ALA A 193 -14.33 0.26 -2.75
C ALA A 193 -14.15 -1.24 -3.04
N HIS A 194 -13.24 -1.58 -3.95
CA HIS A 194 -12.94 -2.97 -4.28
C HIS A 194 -12.24 -3.71 -3.12
N LEU A 195 -11.46 -3.04 -2.27
CA LEU A 195 -10.95 -3.65 -1.04
C LEU A 195 -12.07 -4.00 -0.04
N MET A 196 -13.24 -3.35 -0.14
CA MET A 196 -14.42 -3.63 0.70
C MET A 196 -15.32 -4.75 0.16
N THR A 197 -14.96 -5.44 -0.93
CA THR A 197 -15.84 -6.44 -1.57
C THR A 197 -16.39 -7.47 -0.59
N MET A 198 -15.57 -8.00 0.33
CA MET A 198 -16.04 -8.96 1.34
C MET A 198 -17.10 -8.33 2.27
N MET A 199 -16.87 -7.13 2.78
CA MET A 199 -17.78 -6.42 3.68
C MET A 199 -19.11 -6.08 3.00
N TYR A 200 -19.08 -5.65 1.74
CA TYR A 200 -20.30 -5.46 0.95
C TYR A 200 -21.08 -6.77 0.77
N GLY A 201 -20.39 -7.89 0.58
CA GLY A 201 -21.00 -9.23 0.54
C GLY A 201 -21.64 -9.63 1.86
N LEU A 202 -20.92 -9.46 2.99
CA LEU A 202 -21.44 -9.76 4.32
C LEU A 202 -22.64 -8.87 4.68
N LEU A 203 -22.60 -7.58 4.34
CA LEU A 203 -23.71 -6.65 4.53
C LEU A 203 -24.94 -7.10 3.76
N HIS A 204 -24.78 -7.53 2.51
CA HIS A 204 -25.88 -8.07 1.70
C HIS A 204 -26.55 -9.29 2.35
N HIS A 205 -25.76 -10.14 3.01
CA HIS A 205 -26.25 -11.33 3.71
C HIS A 205 -26.68 -11.07 5.17
N GLY A 206 -26.69 -9.81 5.63
CA GLY A 206 -27.06 -9.47 7.01
C GLY A 206 -26.03 -9.93 8.06
N GLN A 207 -24.81 -10.24 7.63
CA GLN A 207 -23.68 -10.66 8.48
C GLN A 207 -22.71 -9.50 8.79
N TRP A 208 -23.05 -8.29 8.35
CA TRP A 208 -22.37 -7.05 8.67
C TRP A 208 -23.43 -5.98 8.92
N THR A 209 -23.18 -5.07 9.85
CA THR A 209 -24.06 -3.94 10.20
C THR A 209 -23.35 -2.62 9.90
N HIS A 210 -24.13 -1.53 9.82
CA HIS A 210 -23.56 -0.20 9.62
C HIS A 210 -22.87 0.36 10.88
N GLN A 211 -23.06 -0.26 12.05
CA GLN A 211 -22.48 0.20 13.29
C GLN A 211 -21.00 -0.26 13.37
N ARG A 212 -20.10 0.65 13.75
CA ARG A 212 -18.69 0.30 14.04
C ARG A 212 -18.62 -0.53 15.32
N GLN A 213 -17.59 -1.36 15.43
CA GLN A 213 -17.35 -2.30 16.54
C GLN A 213 -18.56 -3.18 16.87
N ASP A 214 -19.39 -3.44 15.87
CA ASP A 214 -20.56 -4.31 15.95
C ASP A 214 -20.44 -5.49 14.97
N ASN A 215 -19.24 -5.72 14.42
CA ASN A 215 -18.95 -6.72 13.42
C ASN A 215 -17.81 -7.64 13.86
N LEU A 216 -17.65 -8.74 13.11
CA LEU A 216 -16.64 -9.75 13.40
C LEU A 216 -15.19 -9.22 13.26
N LEU A 217 -14.94 -8.30 12.32
CA LEU A 217 -13.58 -7.93 11.89
C LEU A 217 -13.23 -6.45 12.10
N ASP A 218 -14.09 -5.67 12.77
CA ASP A 218 -13.85 -4.24 13.04
C ASP A 218 -13.49 -3.95 14.51
N GLY A 219 -13.22 -5.00 15.29
CA GLY A 219 -12.89 -4.91 16.71
C GLY A 219 -14.07 -5.11 17.66
N GLY A 220 -15.29 -5.35 17.14
CA GLY A 220 -16.47 -5.63 17.96
C GLY A 220 -16.43 -6.98 18.66
N ALA A 221 -16.11 -8.05 17.94
CA ALA A 221 -15.96 -9.38 18.50
C ALA A 221 -14.83 -9.43 19.54
N HIS A 222 -15.10 -9.96 20.74
CA HIS A 222 -14.09 -10.03 21.82
C HIS A 222 -12.89 -10.93 21.48
N PHE A 223 -13.05 -11.85 20.55
CA PHE A 223 -11.99 -12.74 20.06
C PHE A 223 -11.32 -12.23 18.77
N TYR A 224 -11.64 -11.00 18.33
CA TYR A 224 -10.94 -10.32 17.24
C TYR A 224 -10.74 -8.84 17.60
N GLY A 225 -9.60 -8.50 18.22
CA GLY A 225 -9.36 -7.15 18.71
C GLY A 225 -8.03 -6.97 19.41
N VAL A 226 -7.86 -5.79 20.00
CA VAL A 226 -6.66 -5.40 20.76
C VAL A 226 -6.96 -5.18 22.23
N PHE A 227 -6.02 -5.56 23.09
CA PHE A 227 -6.15 -5.51 24.54
C PHE A 227 -4.89 -4.90 25.18
N GLU A 228 -5.08 -4.01 26.14
CA GLU A 228 -4.00 -3.41 26.92
C GLU A 228 -3.52 -4.37 28.00
N CYS A 229 -2.21 -4.40 28.23
CA CYS A 229 -1.53 -5.22 29.24
C CYS A 229 -1.14 -4.37 30.46
N ALA A 230 -0.66 -5.00 31.54
CA ALA A 230 -0.31 -4.30 32.79
C ALA A 230 0.76 -3.19 32.62
N ASP A 231 1.59 -3.28 31.58
CA ASP A 231 2.66 -2.34 31.27
C ASP A 231 2.25 -1.23 30.28
N GLY A 232 0.95 -1.11 29.96
CA GLY A 232 0.41 -0.11 29.03
C GLY A 232 0.71 -0.41 27.54
N LYS A 233 1.27 -1.58 27.25
CA LYS A 233 1.44 -2.09 25.88
C LYS A 233 0.22 -2.90 25.46
N TRP A 234 0.13 -3.18 24.16
CA TRP A 234 -1.05 -3.80 23.57
C TRP A 234 -0.73 -5.15 22.94
N ILE A 235 -1.68 -6.08 22.98
CA ILE A 235 -1.64 -7.35 22.25
C ILE A 235 -2.83 -7.41 21.29
N ALA A 236 -2.70 -8.21 20.23
CA ALA A 236 -3.76 -8.50 19.29
C ALA A 236 -4.18 -9.97 19.40
N ILE A 237 -5.50 -10.19 19.39
CA ILE A 237 -6.14 -11.51 19.41
C ILE A 237 -6.99 -11.64 18.16
N GLY A 238 -6.90 -12.78 17.48
CA GLY A 238 -7.70 -13.12 16.30
C GLY A 238 -8.21 -14.56 16.30
N SER A 239 -8.62 -15.07 17.46
CA SER A 239 -9.08 -16.44 17.68
C SER A 239 -10.51 -16.68 17.13
N ILE A 240 -10.70 -16.56 15.82
CA ILE A 240 -12.02 -16.67 15.18
C ILE A 240 -12.53 -18.11 15.21
N GLU A 241 -11.68 -19.08 14.90
CA GLU A 241 -12.07 -20.48 14.83
C GLU A 241 -12.31 -21.06 16.24
N PRO A 242 -13.38 -21.88 16.45
CA PRO A 242 -13.76 -22.33 17.79
C PRO A 242 -12.67 -23.05 18.58
N GLN A 243 -11.83 -23.84 17.91
CA GLN A 243 -10.73 -24.55 18.57
C GLN A 243 -9.60 -23.62 19.03
N PHE A 244 -9.36 -22.52 18.31
CA PHE A 244 -8.36 -21.50 18.68
C PHE A 244 -8.89 -20.62 19.81
N TYR A 245 -10.18 -20.29 19.76
CA TYR A 245 -10.87 -19.61 20.84
C TYR A 245 -10.87 -20.44 22.14
N GLN A 246 -11.13 -21.75 22.05
CA GLN A 246 -11.04 -22.63 23.21
C GLN A 246 -9.64 -22.63 23.83
N LEU A 247 -8.59 -22.67 22.99
CA LEU A 247 -7.21 -22.59 23.48
C LEU A 247 -6.91 -21.28 24.20
N LEU A 248 -7.45 -20.16 23.72
CA LEU A 248 -7.37 -18.86 24.40
C LEU A 248 -8.02 -18.93 25.79
N LEU A 249 -9.25 -19.47 25.86
CA LEU A 249 -9.98 -19.58 27.12
C LEU A 249 -9.27 -20.48 28.13
N ASP A 250 -8.78 -21.65 27.69
CA ASP A 250 -8.03 -22.59 28.52
C ASP A 250 -6.76 -21.92 29.08
N THR A 251 -6.05 -21.15 28.25
CA THR A 251 -4.83 -20.42 28.63
C THR A 251 -5.12 -19.33 29.68
N LEU A 252 -6.30 -18.71 29.61
CA LEU A 252 -6.74 -17.71 30.58
C LEU A 252 -7.47 -18.31 31.80
N GLY A 253 -7.65 -19.63 31.84
CA GLY A 253 -8.37 -20.32 32.91
C GLY A 253 -9.87 -20.01 32.94
N ILE A 254 -10.47 -19.78 31.76
CA ILE A 254 -11.90 -19.49 31.60
C ILE A 254 -12.62 -20.76 31.16
N ASP A 255 -13.58 -21.25 31.95
CA ASP A 255 -14.39 -22.41 31.59
C ASP A 255 -15.70 -21.95 30.95
N ALA A 256 -15.73 -21.89 29.62
CA ALA A 256 -16.90 -21.47 28.86
C ALA A 256 -18.19 -22.23 29.20
N ALA A 257 -18.09 -23.54 29.45
CA ALA A 257 -19.25 -24.39 29.68
C ALA A 257 -19.87 -24.13 31.06
N SER A 258 -19.02 -24.01 32.09
CA SER A 258 -19.50 -23.71 33.45
C SER A 258 -19.98 -22.27 33.61
N GLU A 259 -19.46 -21.35 32.79
CA GLU A 259 -19.73 -19.92 32.88
C GLU A 259 -20.77 -19.43 31.87
N GLY A 260 -21.22 -20.30 30.96
CA GLY A 260 -22.28 -20.01 29.99
C GLY A 260 -21.91 -18.96 28.95
N VAL A 261 -20.63 -18.84 28.60
CA VAL A 261 -20.12 -17.83 27.65
C VAL A 261 -19.70 -18.48 26.32
N SER A 262 -19.91 -17.78 25.22
CA SER A 262 -19.63 -18.29 23.88
C SER A 262 -19.05 -17.22 22.94
N GLN A 263 -18.93 -17.54 21.65
CA GLN A 263 -18.59 -16.58 20.59
C GLN A 263 -19.83 -15.84 20.04
N ALA A 264 -21.02 -16.10 20.59
CA ALA A 264 -22.26 -15.43 20.19
C ALA A 264 -22.18 -13.92 20.45
N LYS A 265 -22.87 -13.14 19.61
CA LYS A 265 -22.77 -11.68 19.59
C LYS A 265 -23.25 -11.04 20.89
N GLU A 266 -24.23 -11.66 21.54
CA GLU A 266 -24.79 -11.24 22.82
C GLU A 266 -23.76 -11.29 23.95
N ASP A 267 -22.75 -12.16 23.84
CA ASP A 267 -21.71 -12.36 24.86
C ASP A 267 -20.52 -11.41 24.67
N TRP A 268 -20.39 -10.76 23.49
CA TRP A 268 -19.21 -9.96 23.15
C TRP A 268 -18.88 -8.87 24.17
N PRO A 269 -19.82 -8.04 24.66
CA PRO A 269 -19.48 -6.96 25.59
C PRO A 269 -18.91 -7.48 26.92
N GLN A 270 -19.56 -8.48 27.50
CA GLN A 270 -19.14 -9.07 28.78
C GLN A 270 -17.79 -9.78 28.63
N MET A 271 -17.62 -10.58 27.58
CA MET A 271 -16.37 -11.30 27.36
C MET A 271 -15.22 -10.35 27.02
N ARG A 272 -15.47 -9.25 26.31
CA ARG A 272 -14.47 -8.23 26.06
C ARG A 272 -13.95 -7.62 27.37
N GLU A 273 -14.84 -7.22 28.28
CA GLU A 273 -14.45 -6.71 29.59
C GLU A 273 -13.62 -7.74 30.36
N ARG A 274 -14.05 -9.00 30.34
CA ARG A 274 -13.34 -10.08 31.01
C ARG A 274 -11.93 -10.31 30.44
N LEU A 275 -11.78 -10.33 29.12
CA LEU A 275 -10.49 -10.46 28.47
C LEU A 275 -9.59 -9.26 28.80
N GLN A 276 -10.12 -8.03 28.79
CA GLN A 276 -9.38 -6.84 29.24
C GLN A 276 -8.86 -7.01 30.66
N GLN A 277 -9.71 -7.43 31.61
CA GLN A 277 -9.31 -7.66 32.99
C GLN A 277 -8.30 -8.81 33.16
N ALA A 278 -8.33 -9.80 32.27
CA ALA A 278 -7.34 -10.88 32.27
C ALA A 278 -5.98 -10.36 31.78
N PHE A 279 -5.94 -9.66 30.65
CA PHE A 279 -4.70 -9.19 30.03
C PHE A 279 -4.02 -8.06 30.82
N LEU A 280 -4.78 -7.26 31.56
CA LEU A 280 -4.25 -6.23 32.48
C LEU A 280 -3.50 -6.79 33.71
N ARG A 281 -3.50 -8.11 33.94
CA ARG A 281 -2.82 -8.73 35.09
C ARG A 281 -1.32 -8.84 34.93
N GLU A 282 -0.86 -8.99 33.70
CA GLU A 282 0.54 -9.29 33.38
C GLU A 282 1.03 -8.39 32.24
N PRO A 283 2.34 -8.11 32.15
CA PRO A 283 2.90 -7.29 31.06
C PRO A 283 2.84 -8.02 29.72
N GLN A 284 2.94 -7.29 28.60
CA GLN A 284 2.91 -7.86 27.25
C GLN A 284 3.90 -9.04 27.06
N SER A 285 5.09 -8.95 27.65
CA SER A 285 6.12 -10.00 27.52
C SER A 285 5.69 -11.34 28.11
N HIS A 286 4.91 -11.33 29.21
CA HIS A 286 4.37 -12.56 29.80
C HIS A 286 3.42 -13.26 28.82
N TRP A 287 2.54 -12.49 28.17
CA TRP A 287 1.61 -13.04 27.19
C TRP A 287 2.31 -13.53 25.93
N CYS A 288 3.38 -12.85 25.48
CA CYS A 288 4.24 -13.35 24.41
C CYS A 288 4.84 -14.71 24.75
N GLU A 289 5.43 -14.88 25.94
CA GLU A 289 6.01 -16.16 26.38
C GLU A 289 4.98 -17.30 26.40
N LEU A 290 3.72 -16.98 26.74
CA LEU A 290 2.66 -17.97 26.88
C LEU A 290 1.95 -18.31 25.56
N MET A 291 1.73 -17.32 24.69
CA MET A 291 0.80 -17.42 23.56
C MET A 291 1.46 -17.30 22.18
N GLU A 292 2.64 -16.70 22.06
CA GLU A 292 3.27 -16.48 20.76
C GLU A 292 3.69 -17.80 20.10
N GLY A 293 3.39 -17.93 18.79
CA GLY A 293 3.66 -19.17 18.05
C GLY A 293 2.68 -20.32 18.32
N THR A 294 1.66 -20.10 19.16
CA THR A 294 0.55 -21.03 19.35
C THR A 294 -0.59 -20.77 18.35
N ASP A 295 -1.56 -21.68 18.31
CA ASP A 295 -2.77 -21.55 17.51
C ASP A 295 -3.80 -20.56 18.10
N ILE A 296 -3.49 -19.82 19.17
CA ILE A 296 -4.38 -18.80 19.75
C ILE A 296 -4.64 -17.65 18.77
N CYS A 297 -3.82 -17.47 17.73
CA CYS A 297 -3.82 -16.28 16.88
C CYS A 297 -3.50 -15.01 17.68
N PHE A 298 -2.35 -15.04 18.35
CA PHE A 298 -1.81 -13.96 19.19
C PHE A 298 -0.64 -13.25 18.50
N ALA A 299 -0.51 -11.93 18.70
CA ALA A 299 0.72 -11.19 18.43
C ALA A 299 0.86 -9.95 19.35
N PRO A 300 2.10 -9.54 19.71
CA PRO A 300 2.30 -8.23 20.33
C PRO A 300 2.04 -7.11 19.33
N VAL A 301 1.39 -6.03 19.77
CA VAL A 301 1.29 -4.78 18.99
C VAL A 301 2.57 -3.99 19.21
N LEU A 302 3.37 -3.87 18.14
CA LEU A 302 4.71 -3.27 18.19
C LEU A 302 4.71 -1.86 17.61
N SER A 303 5.57 -1.01 18.16
CA SER A 303 5.87 0.30 17.56
C SER A 303 6.69 0.13 16.27
N MET A 304 6.79 1.20 15.46
CA MET A 304 7.68 1.22 14.29
C MET A 304 9.16 0.99 14.65
N SER A 305 9.55 1.32 15.87
CA SER A 305 10.93 1.11 16.37
C SER A 305 11.18 -0.32 16.84
N ASP A 306 10.15 -0.99 17.37
CA ASP A 306 10.28 -2.35 17.93
C ASP A 306 10.05 -3.43 16.87
N ALA A 307 9.19 -3.17 15.88
CA ALA A 307 8.85 -4.14 14.84
C ALA A 307 10.08 -4.72 14.10
N PRO A 308 11.11 -3.95 13.73
CA PRO A 308 12.31 -4.49 13.09
C PRO A 308 13.08 -5.51 13.94
N ALA A 309 13.03 -5.40 15.27
CA ALA A 309 13.78 -6.25 16.20
C ALA A 309 13.00 -7.52 16.61
N HIS A 310 11.76 -7.70 16.15
CA HIS A 310 11.00 -8.91 16.46
C HIS A 310 11.67 -10.14 15.81
N PRO A 311 11.88 -11.26 16.53
CA PRO A 311 12.62 -12.43 16.01
C PRO A 311 12.07 -12.96 14.68
N HIS A 312 10.74 -12.98 14.51
CA HIS A 312 10.14 -13.38 13.23
C HIS A 312 10.45 -12.41 12.08
N ASN A 313 10.48 -11.10 12.36
CA ASN A 313 10.77 -10.08 11.35
C ASN A 313 12.26 -10.08 10.97
N GLU A 314 13.15 -10.30 11.94
CA GLU A 314 14.59 -10.48 11.70
C GLU A 314 14.87 -11.75 10.88
N ALA A 315 14.34 -12.90 11.31
CA ALA A 315 14.54 -14.18 10.62
C ALA A 315 14.02 -14.16 9.17
N ARG A 316 13.02 -13.33 8.92
CA ARG A 316 12.50 -13.12 7.57
C ARG A 316 13.17 -11.95 6.86
N GLU A 317 13.95 -11.08 7.48
CA GLU A 317 14.43 -9.84 6.84
C GLU A 317 13.25 -8.99 6.29
N VAL A 318 12.18 -8.86 7.08
CA VAL A 318 11.02 -8.01 6.71
C VAL A 318 11.45 -6.54 6.58
N PHE A 319 12.34 -6.13 7.47
CA PHE A 319 12.98 -4.83 7.48
C PHE A 319 14.46 -4.98 7.12
N ILE A 320 15.00 -3.97 6.44
CA ILE A 320 16.39 -3.92 6.03
C ILE A 320 17.00 -2.57 6.35
N ASN A 321 18.31 -2.55 6.56
CA ASN A 321 19.08 -1.33 6.80
C ASN A 321 19.72 -0.88 5.50
N ALA A 322 19.22 0.21 4.92
CA ALA A 322 19.77 0.79 3.69
C ALA A 322 19.74 2.31 3.78
N PHE A 323 20.78 2.97 3.26
CA PHE A 323 20.88 4.44 3.21
C PHE A 323 20.75 5.12 4.59
N GLY A 324 21.21 4.44 5.64
CA GLY A 324 21.17 4.94 7.02
C GLY A 324 19.77 4.89 7.67
N ILE A 325 18.81 4.17 7.09
CA ILE A 325 17.46 4.01 7.62
C ILE A 325 17.03 2.54 7.60
N THR A 326 16.37 2.10 8.67
CA THR A 326 15.66 0.81 8.73
C THR A 326 14.29 0.96 8.04
N GLN A 327 14.04 0.15 7.02
CA GLN A 327 12.86 0.29 6.15
C GLN A 327 12.37 -1.09 5.68
N PRO A 328 11.09 -1.26 5.29
CA PRO A 328 10.60 -2.51 4.72
C PRO A 328 11.39 -2.94 3.47
N GLY A 329 11.72 -4.22 3.38
CA GLY A 329 12.36 -4.81 2.20
C GLY A 329 11.41 -5.02 1.02
N PRO A 330 11.92 -5.39 -0.17
CA PRO A 330 11.10 -5.76 -1.32
C PRO A 330 10.08 -6.87 -1.02
N ALA A 331 8.85 -6.72 -1.55
CA ALA A 331 7.78 -7.71 -1.44
C ALA A 331 6.94 -7.77 -2.75
N PRO A 332 6.36 -8.93 -3.11
CA PRO A 332 6.51 -10.24 -2.47
C PRO A 332 7.88 -10.89 -2.76
N ARG A 333 8.10 -12.09 -2.20
CA ARG A 333 9.34 -12.88 -2.42
C ARG A 333 9.17 -13.85 -3.57
N PHE A 334 10.24 -14.05 -4.33
CA PHE A 334 10.25 -14.94 -5.50
C PHE A 334 11.33 -16.00 -5.34
N SER A 335 10.95 -17.28 -5.36
CA SER A 335 11.88 -18.41 -5.13
C SER A 335 13.12 -18.42 -6.03
N ARG A 336 13.03 -17.89 -7.26
CA ARG A 336 14.14 -17.85 -8.24
C ARG A 336 14.67 -16.45 -8.55
N THR A 337 13.78 -15.46 -8.68
CA THR A 337 14.11 -14.10 -9.14
C THR A 337 13.80 -13.10 -8.03
N GLN A 338 14.53 -13.19 -6.92
CA GLN A 338 14.32 -12.32 -5.75
C GLN A 338 14.41 -10.84 -6.14
N GLY A 339 13.50 -10.03 -5.58
CA GLY A 339 13.55 -8.57 -5.66
C GLY A 339 14.70 -8.00 -4.81
N SER A 340 15.11 -6.78 -5.12
CA SER A 340 16.22 -6.10 -4.43
C SER A 340 16.10 -4.59 -4.60
N ILE A 341 16.43 -3.82 -3.56
CA ILE A 341 16.61 -2.37 -3.72
C ILE A 341 17.80 -2.13 -4.65
N GLN A 342 17.58 -1.40 -5.75
CA GLN A 342 18.61 -1.22 -6.77
C GLN A 342 19.60 -0.09 -6.46
N ARG A 343 19.11 1.05 -5.94
CA ARG A 343 19.86 2.31 -5.81
C ARG A 343 19.29 3.16 -4.65
N PRO A 344 20.07 4.12 -4.09
CA PRO A 344 19.53 5.13 -3.19
C PRO A 344 18.45 5.98 -3.86
N PRO A 345 17.59 6.67 -3.09
CA PRO A 345 16.74 7.73 -3.62
C PRO A 345 17.60 8.78 -4.34
N PRO A 346 17.33 9.10 -5.62
CA PRO A 346 18.15 10.01 -6.38
C PRO A 346 17.87 11.47 -6.02
N ALA A 347 18.88 12.34 -6.19
CA ALA A 347 18.64 13.78 -6.28
C ALA A 347 18.01 14.13 -7.65
N PRO A 348 17.18 15.19 -7.74
CA PRO A 348 16.60 15.63 -9.01
C PRO A 348 17.67 15.87 -10.08
N GLY A 349 17.57 15.12 -11.18
CA GLY A 349 18.47 15.22 -12.32
C GLY A 349 19.85 14.57 -12.15
N GLU A 350 20.11 13.88 -11.04
CA GLU A 350 21.39 13.21 -10.74
C GLU A 350 21.90 12.33 -11.89
N HIS A 351 20.99 11.73 -12.64
CA HIS A 351 21.30 10.74 -13.68
C HIS A 351 20.95 11.22 -15.08
N THR A 352 20.69 12.53 -15.28
CA THR A 352 20.20 13.08 -16.56
C THR A 352 21.07 12.65 -17.75
N ALA A 353 22.38 12.91 -17.69
CA ALA A 353 23.29 12.58 -18.79
C ALA A 353 23.48 11.06 -19.00
N GLU A 354 23.49 10.27 -17.92
CA GLU A 354 23.57 8.80 -17.97
C GLU A 354 22.36 8.22 -18.70
N VAL A 355 21.16 8.59 -18.24
CA VAL A 355 19.90 8.05 -18.75
C VAL A 355 19.70 8.43 -20.21
N LEU A 356 19.88 9.71 -20.57
CA LEU A 356 19.71 10.17 -21.96
C LEU A 356 20.62 9.37 -22.90
N LYS A 357 21.90 9.20 -22.54
CA LYS A 357 22.85 8.41 -23.33
C LYS A 357 22.45 6.93 -23.44
N GLU A 358 22.12 6.27 -22.32
CA GLU A 358 21.80 4.84 -22.31
C GLU A 358 20.48 4.51 -22.99
N TRP A 359 19.50 5.41 -22.88
CA TRP A 359 18.22 5.27 -23.56
C TRP A 359 18.33 5.74 -25.02
N GLY A 360 19.41 6.42 -25.42
CA GLY A 360 19.64 6.87 -26.79
C GLY A 360 18.79 8.08 -27.19
N VAL A 361 18.54 8.97 -26.23
CA VAL A 361 17.88 10.27 -26.40
C VAL A 361 18.98 11.33 -26.39
N ASN A 362 19.02 12.20 -27.41
CA ASN A 362 20.07 13.20 -27.59
C ASN A 362 19.64 14.59 -27.12
#